data_AF-X0TU45-F1
#
_entry.id   AF-X0TU45-F1
#
_cell.length_a   1.000
_cell.length_b   1.000
_cell.length_c   1.000
_cell.angle_alpha   90.00
_cell.angle_beta   90.00
_cell.angle_gamma   90.00
#
_symmetry.space_group_name_H-M   'P 1'
#
loop_
_entity.id
_entity.type
_entity.pdbx_description
1 polymer ?
#
loop_
_entity_poly.entity_id
_entity_poly.type
_entity_poly.pdbx_seq_one_letter_code
_entity_poly.pdbx_strand_id
1 'polypeptide(L)'
;MYLALANLLHYKLRSALSALGIGIGICMLVTLSGLSRGSLYEIADRWESVDAELFAYPEIWEQNITALSGVGLSDRCAEKILEEHGDIVRGVVPVFLWNVRLGGQDQLAAGVDPQDFAALAGNGELVEGRLFDPEGRFGA
;
A
#
# COMPACT_ATOMS: atom_id res chain seq x y z
N MET A 1 12.29 60.39 10.55
CA MET A 1 12.30 58.92 10.34
C MET A 1 11.92 58.58 8.90
N TYR A 2 12.72 58.98 7.89
CA TYR A 2 12.45 58.68 6.47
C TYR A 2 13.71 58.53 5.60
N LEU A 3 14.91 58.52 6.20
CA LEU A 3 16.16 58.43 5.43
C LEU A 3 16.36 57.07 4.76
N ALA A 4 16.02 55.96 5.43
CA ALA A 4 16.17 54.63 4.86
C ALA A 4 15.27 54.42 3.63
N LEU A 5 14.01 54.87 3.70
CA LEU A 5 13.05 54.77 2.61
C LEU A 5 13.45 55.67 1.42
N ALA A 6 13.93 56.88 1.69
CA ALA A 6 14.43 57.78 0.67
C ALA A 6 15.65 57.19 -0.07
N ASN A 7 16.54 56.50 0.66
CA ASN A 7 17.72 55.87 0.06
C ASN A 7 17.36 54.67 -0.83
N LEU A 8 16.36 53.87 -0.42
CA LEU A 8 15.80 52.78 -1.24
C LEU A 8 15.14 53.31 -2.52
N LEU A 9 14.43 54.44 -2.45
CA LEU A 9 13.79 55.09 -3.60
C LEU A 9 14.78 55.77 -4.55
N HIS A 10 15.97 56.16 -4.07
CA HIS A 10 17.00 56.79 -4.88
C HIS A 10 17.81 55.77 -5.70
N TYR A 11 18.01 54.55 -5.17
CA TYR A 11 18.73 53.45 -5.83
C TYR A 11 17.81 52.28 -6.19
N LYS A 12 16.71 52.59 -6.89
CA LYS A 12 15.60 51.65 -7.19
C LYS A 12 16.06 50.31 -7.75
N LEU A 13 17.02 50.31 -8.69
CA LEU A 13 17.50 49.08 -9.32
C LEU A 13 18.23 48.15 -8.35
N ARG A 14 19.16 48.70 -7.56
CA ARG A 14 19.96 47.92 -6.60
C ARG A 14 19.07 47.37 -5.48
N SER A 15 18.21 48.21 -4.94
CA SER A 15 17.27 47.82 -3.89
C SER A 15 16.25 46.78 -4.37
N ALA A 16 15.75 46.91 -5.61
CA ALA A 16 14.86 45.92 -6.21
C ALA A 16 15.56 44.57 -6.43
N LEU A 17 16.79 44.56 -6.97
CA LEU A 17 17.57 43.33 -7.17
C LEU A 17 17.87 42.63 -5.85
N SER A 18 18.25 43.37 -4.80
CA SER A 18 18.47 42.79 -3.47
C SER A 18 17.18 42.21 -2.87
N ALA A 19 16.06 42.92 -2.99
CA ALA A 19 14.76 42.44 -2.50
C ALA A 19 14.30 41.18 -3.26
N LEU A 20 14.47 41.15 -4.59
CA LEU A 20 14.18 40.00 -5.44
C LEU A 20 15.04 38.79 -5.06
N GLY A 21 16.34 38.98 -4.84
CA GLY A 21 17.24 37.89 -4.44
C GLY A 21 16.81 37.24 -3.11
N ILE A 22 16.47 38.06 -2.11
CA ILE A 22 15.96 37.58 -0.83
C ILE A 22 14.62 36.87 -1.01
N GLY A 23 13.70 37.47 -1.77
CA GLY A 23 12.38 36.90 -2.04
C GLY A 23 12.45 35.54 -2.73
N ILE A 24 13.29 35.42 -3.75
CA ILE A 24 13.54 34.15 -4.46
C ILE A 24 14.12 33.10 -3.51
N GLY A 25 15.09 33.47 -2.68
CA GLY A 25 15.69 32.56 -1.70
C GLY A 25 14.66 32.02 -0.69
N ILE A 26 13.82 32.90 -0.14
CA ILE A 26 12.75 32.50 0.80
C ILE A 26 11.72 31.62 0.09
N CYS A 27 11.27 32.00 -1.11
CA CYS A 27 10.34 31.20 -1.89
C CYS A 27 10.89 29.80 -2.17
N MET A 28 12.15 29.67 -2.59
CA MET A 28 12.76 28.36 -2.80
C MET A 28 12.78 27.51 -1.52
N LEU A 29 13.15 28.12 -0.38
CA LEU A 29 13.18 27.43 0.91
C LEU A 29 11.79 26.90 1.30
N VAL A 30 10.77 27.75 1.18
CA VAL A 30 9.39 27.39 1.51
C VAL A 30 8.86 26.32 0.57
N THR A 31 9.08 26.46 -0.74
CA THR A 31 8.64 25.48 -1.74
C THR A 31 9.30 24.13 -1.52
N LEU A 32 10.62 24.10 -1.27
CA LEU A 32 11.33 22.84 -1.00
C LEU A 32 10.82 22.17 0.27
N SER A 33 10.71 22.92 1.37
CA SER A 33 10.18 22.41 2.64
C SER A 33 8.75 21.87 2.50
N GLY A 34 7.89 22.61 1.78
CA GLY A 34 6.51 22.21 1.51
C GLY A 34 6.44 20.94 0.68
N LEU A 35 7.23 20.85 -0.39
CA LEU A 35 7.28 19.67 -1.25
C LEU A 35 7.82 18.44 -0.51
N SER A 36 8.92 18.58 0.23
CA SER A 36 9.50 17.47 0.99
C SER A 36 8.52 16.95 2.04
N ARG A 37 7.88 17.83 2.81
CA ARG A 37 6.88 17.43 3.80
C ARG A 37 5.64 16.83 3.15
N GLY A 38 5.13 17.44 2.08
CA GLY A 38 3.96 16.93 1.35
C GLY A 38 4.21 15.54 0.77
N SER A 39 5.38 15.33 0.17
CA SER A 39 5.77 14.02 -0.36
C SER A 39 5.94 12.98 0.75
N LEU A 40 6.54 13.34 1.88
CA LEU A 40 6.66 12.43 3.03
C LEU A 40 5.28 12.05 3.60
N TYR A 41 4.36 13.01 3.69
CA TYR A 41 3.00 12.73 4.12
C TYR A 41 2.26 11.83 3.15
N GLU A 42 2.36 12.07 1.85
CA GLU A 42 1.74 11.20 0.84
C GLU A 42 2.31 9.78 0.88
N ILE A 43 3.62 9.64 1.06
CA ILE A 43 4.26 8.33 1.20
C ILE A 43 3.81 7.66 2.50
N ALA A 44 3.82 8.38 3.63
CA ALA A 44 3.40 7.85 4.91
C ALA A 44 1.93 7.43 4.90
N ASP A 45 1.04 8.25 4.34
CA ASP A 45 -0.39 7.97 4.21
C ASP A 45 -0.64 6.74 3.34
N ARG A 46 0.12 6.59 2.25
CA ARG A 46 0.09 5.36 1.44
C ARG A 46 0.61 4.16 2.20
N TRP A 47 1.68 4.30 2.98
CA TRP A 47 2.24 3.20 3.77
C TRP A 47 1.32 2.78 4.92
N GLU A 48 0.66 3.73 5.58
CA GLU A 48 -0.34 3.50 6.62
C GLU A 48 -1.64 2.92 6.03
N SER A 49 -1.97 3.29 4.78
CA SER A 49 -3.11 2.73 4.05
C SER A 49 -2.86 1.31 3.50
N VAL A 50 -1.62 0.79 3.57
CA VAL A 50 -1.36 -0.64 3.31
C VAL A 50 -1.45 -1.35 4.65
N ASP A 51 -2.53 -2.09 4.87
CA ASP A 51 -2.63 -2.99 6.02
C ASP A 51 -1.38 -3.88 6.09
N ALA A 52 -0.81 -4.05 7.28
CA ALA A 52 0.41 -4.84 7.47
C ALA A 52 0.10 -6.33 7.25
N GLU A 53 0.32 -6.80 6.02
CA GLU A 53 0.14 -8.20 5.64
C GLU A 53 1.43 -9.00 5.82
N LEU A 54 1.31 -10.22 6.35
CA LEU A 54 2.41 -11.16 6.50
C LEU A 54 2.06 -12.47 5.80
N PHE A 55 2.87 -12.85 4.81
CA PHE A 55 2.76 -14.14 4.15
C PHE A 55 3.53 -15.20 4.93
N ALA A 56 2.82 -16.19 5.46
CA ALA A 56 3.41 -17.36 6.09
C ALA A 56 3.41 -18.54 5.11
N TYR A 57 4.58 -19.12 4.86
CA TYR A 57 4.74 -20.28 3.99
C TYR A 57 5.72 -21.29 4.61
N PRO A 58 5.62 -22.58 4.25
CA PRO A 58 6.55 -23.60 4.75
C PRO A 58 7.98 -23.30 4.31
N GLU A 59 8.98 -23.60 5.15
CA GLU A 59 10.40 -23.39 4.83
C GLU A 59 10.83 -24.10 3.52
N ILE A 60 10.17 -25.22 3.20
CA ILE A 60 10.37 -26.01 1.97
C ILE A 60 10.12 -25.18 0.69
N TRP A 61 9.36 -24.08 0.78
CA TRP A 61 9.04 -23.23 -0.38
C TRP A 61 10.15 -22.22 -0.75
N GLU A 62 11.17 -22.05 0.10
CA GLU A 62 12.32 -21.15 -0.10
C GLU A 62 11.93 -19.82 -0.81
N GLN A 63 12.61 -19.43 -1.90
CA GLN A 63 12.31 -18.20 -2.67
C GLN A 63 11.27 -18.40 -3.80
N ASN A 64 10.64 -19.57 -3.91
CA ASN A 64 9.89 -19.96 -5.11
C ASN A 64 8.43 -20.32 -4.78
N ILE A 65 7.70 -19.33 -4.24
CA ILE A 65 6.30 -19.39 -3.82
C ILE A 65 5.36 -19.87 -4.96
N THR A 66 5.73 -19.63 -6.21
CA THR A 66 4.89 -19.97 -7.39
C THR A 66 5.21 -21.33 -8.02
N ALA A 67 6.33 -21.99 -7.66
CA ALA A 67 6.83 -23.17 -8.37
C ALA A 67 6.46 -24.51 -7.71
N LEU A 68 6.13 -24.52 -6.41
CA LEU A 68 5.85 -25.75 -5.67
C LEU A 68 4.33 -25.94 -5.51
N SER A 69 3.83 -27.05 -6.05
CA SER A 69 2.44 -27.50 -5.86
C SER A 69 2.45 -28.71 -4.92
N GLY A 70 1.53 -28.75 -3.96
CA GLY A 70 1.26 -29.94 -3.13
C GLY A 70 1.90 -30.01 -1.74
N VAL A 71 2.71 -29.03 -1.31
CA VAL A 71 3.22 -28.94 0.07
C VAL A 71 2.56 -27.75 0.75
N GLY A 72 1.54 -27.96 1.58
CA GLY A 72 0.81 -26.87 2.22
C GLY A 72 1.17 -26.69 3.69
N LEU A 73 0.94 -25.49 4.22
CA LEU A 73 0.73 -25.31 5.66
C LEU A 73 -0.65 -25.87 6.00
N SER A 74 -0.82 -26.47 7.18
CA SER A 74 -2.16 -26.90 7.62
C SER A 74 -2.99 -25.70 8.02
N ASP A 75 -4.28 -25.70 7.67
CA ASP A 75 -5.24 -24.66 8.07
C ASP A 75 -5.30 -24.43 9.59
N ARG A 76 -4.98 -25.44 10.40
CA ARG A 76 -4.87 -25.32 11.87
C ARG A 76 -3.84 -24.30 12.32
N CYS A 77 -2.86 -23.96 11.49
CA CYS A 77 -1.92 -22.90 11.78
C CYS A 77 -2.62 -21.53 11.86
N ALA A 78 -3.68 -21.30 11.08
CA ALA A 78 -4.45 -20.06 11.18
C ALA A 78 -5.14 -19.93 12.53
N GLU A 79 -5.80 -21.00 12.99
CA GLU A 79 -6.40 -21.07 14.34
C GLU A 79 -5.35 -20.80 15.42
N LYS A 80 -4.21 -21.49 15.34
CA LYS A 80 -3.13 -21.34 16.31
C LYS A 80 -2.53 -19.93 16.36
N ILE A 81 -2.34 -19.29 15.20
CA ILE A 81 -1.82 -17.91 15.14
C ILE A 81 -2.81 -16.95 15.81
N LEU A 82 -4.12 -17.12 15.57
CA LEU A 82 -5.14 -16.30 16.20
C LEU A 82 -5.23 -16.56 17.72
N GLU A 83 -5.04 -17.80 18.17
CA GLU A 83 -5.01 -18.14 19.59
C GLU A 83 -3.78 -17.57 20.31
N GLU A 84 -2.59 -17.68 19.73
CA GLU A 84 -1.33 -17.26 20.36
C GLU A 84 -1.02 -15.76 20.19
N HIS A 85 -1.52 -15.14 19.11
CA HIS A 85 -1.17 -13.77 18.69
C HIS A 85 -2.37 -12.90 18.31
N GLY A 86 -3.58 -13.27 18.74
CA GLY A 86 -4.80 -12.49 18.45
C GLY A 86 -4.83 -11.07 19.06
N ASP A 87 -3.87 -10.73 19.92
CA ASP A 87 -3.67 -9.38 20.44
C ASP A 87 -3.03 -8.42 19.41
N ILE A 88 -2.28 -8.96 18.45
CA ILE A 88 -1.59 -8.19 17.39
C ILE A 88 -2.05 -8.56 15.98
N VAL A 89 -2.63 -9.74 15.77
CA VAL A 89 -3.12 -10.23 14.47
C VAL A 89 -4.63 -10.00 14.38
N ARG A 90 -5.06 -9.14 13.44
CA ARG A 90 -6.50 -8.86 13.20
C ARG A 90 -7.24 -10.05 12.60
N GLY A 91 -6.57 -10.82 11.74
CA GLY A 91 -7.14 -11.94 11.01
C GLY A 91 -6.06 -12.76 10.32
N VAL A 92 -6.39 -14.01 9.99
CA VAL A 92 -5.53 -14.90 9.21
C VAL A 92 -6.39 -15.53 8.12
N VAL A 93 -5.93 -15.43 6.88
CA VAL A 93 -6.63 -15.97 5.71
C VAL A 93 -5.84 -17.14 5.14
N PRO A 94 -6.33 -18.38 5.27
CA PRO A 94 -5.75 -19.53 4.58
C PRO A 94 -5.91 -19.39 3.07
N VAL A 95 -4.82 -19.53 2.32
CA VAL A 95 -4.84 -19.47 0.85
C VAL A 95 -4.27 -20.76 0.28
N PHE A 96 -5.06 -21.42 -0.55
CA PHE A 96 -4.63 -22.60 -1.29
C PHE A 96 -4.18 -22.22 -2.69
N LEU A 97 -2.93 -22.52 -3.04
CA LEU A 97 -2.37 -22.21 -4.36
C LEU A 97 -2.25 -23.47 -5.21
N TRP A 98 -2.79 -23.42 -6.44
CA TRP A 98 -2.72 -24.52 -7.39
C TRP A 98 -2.41 -24.02 -8.80
N ASN A 99 -1.34 -24.54 -9.39
CA ASN A 99 -1.03 -24.35 -10.81
C ASN A 99 -1.94 -25.23 -11.69
N VAL A 100 -2.75 -24.59 -12.54
CA VAL A 100 -3.64 -25.21 -13.52
C VAL A 100 -3.23 -24.82 -14.94
N ARG A 101 -3.24 -25.78 -15.86
CA ARG A 101 -3.04 -25.50 -17.30
C ARG A 101 -4.40 -25.14 -17.93
N LEU A 102 -4.58 -23.89 -18.34
CA LEU A 102 -5.78 -23.41 -19.02
C LEU A 102 -5.41 -22.69 -20.31
N GLY A 103 -6.10 -22.99 -21.42
CA GLY A 103 -5.84 -22.33 -22.72
C GLY A 103 -4.40 -22.51 -23.25
N GLY A 104 -3.71 -23.57 -22.83
CA GLY A 104 -2.31 -23.84 -23.21
C GLY A 104 -1.25 -23.13 -22.36
N GLN A 105 -1.65 -22.30 -21.40
CA GLN A 105 -0.77 -21.61 -20.46
C GLN A 105 -0.94 -22.14 -19.03
N ASP A 106 0.12 -22.08 -18.25
CA ASP A 106 0.06 -22.34 -16.81
C ASP A 106 -0.50 -21.09 -16.11
N GLN A 107 -1.51 -21.29 -15.27
CA GLN A 107 -2.22 -20.27 -14.51
C GLN A 107 -2.17 -20.63 -13.03
N LEU A 108 -2.00 -19.64 -12.16
CA LEU A 108 -2.08 -19.82 -10.71
C LEU A 108 -3.52 -19.61 -10.26
N ALA A 109 -4.16 -20.67 -9.77
CA ALA A 109 -5.45 -20.59 -9.11
C ALA A 109 -5.24 -20.43 -7.60
N ALA A 110 -5.91 -19.44 -7.01
CA ALA A 110 -5.94 -19.23 -5.56
C ALA A 110 -7.33 -19.60 -5.02
N GLY A 111 -7.37 -20.55 -4.08
CA GLY A 111 -8.55 -20.92 -3.31
C GLY A 111 -8.56 -20.18 -1.98
N VAL A 112 -9.69 -19.54 -1.69
CA VAL A 112 -9.92 -18.70 -0.50
C VAL A 112 -11.36 -18.93 -0.06
N ASP A 113 -11.63 -18.83 1.24
CA ASP A 113 -13.00 -18.77 1.74
C ASP A 113 -13.72 -17.50 1.20
N PRO A 114 -14.98 -17.61 0.75
CA PRO A 114 -15.75 -16.45 0.27
C PRO A 114 -15.84 -15.30 1.27
N GLN A 115 -15.84 -15.58 2.57
CA GLN A 115 -15.92 -14.55 3.62
C GLN A 115 -14.63 -13.72 3.70
N ASP A 116 -13.50 -14.34 3.40
CA ASP A 116 -12.18 -13.72 3.45
C ASP A 116 -11.76 -13.07 2.13
N PHE A 117 -12.58 -13.20 1.08
CA PHE A 117 -12.27 -12.63 -0.24
C PHE A 117 -11.97 -11.12 -0.17
N ALA A 118 -12.72 -10.38 0.64
CA ALA A 118 -12.52 -8.94 0.80
C ALA A 118 -11.13 -8.60 1.37
N ALA A 119 -10.58 -9.45 2.24
CA ALA A 119 -9.26 -9.23 2.80
C ALA A 119 -8.13 -9.41 1.77
N LEU A 120 -8.31 -10.28 0.77
CA LEU A 120 -7.31 -10.51 -0.30
C LEU A 120 -7.52 -9.63 -1.54
N ALA A 121 -8.77 -9.26 -1.82
CA ALA A 121 -9.07 -8.39 -2.96
C ALA A 121 -8.60 -6.94 -2.72
N GLY A 122 -8.33 -6.57 -1.45
CA GLY A 122 -7.96 -5.21 -1.09
C GLY A 122 -9.03 -4.21 -1.52
N ASN A 123 -8.66 -3.26 -2.38
CA ASN A 123 -9.61 -2.31 -2.99
C ASN A 123 -10.22 -2.81 -4.32
N GLY A 124 -9.91 -4.03 -4.74
CA GLY A 124 -10.44 -4.63 -5.96
C GLY A 124 -11.89 -5.05 -5.78
N GLU A 125 -12.79 -4.48 -6.59
CA GLU A 125 -14.18 -4.91 -6.63
C GLU A 125 -14.35 -6.12 -7.56
N LEU A 126 -15.36 -6.95 -7.25
CA LEU A 126 -15.77 -8.03 -8.12
C LEU A 126 -16.25 -7.46 -9.46
N VAL A 127 -15.48 -7.69 -10.53
CA VAL A 127 -15.76 -7.14 -11.86
C VAL A 127 -17.04 -7.72 -12.47
N GLU A 128 -17.24 -9.03 -12.34
CA GLU A 128 -18.40 -9.72 -12.90
C GLU A 128 -18.71 -10.99 -12.10
N GLY A 129 -19.98 -11.40 -12.06
CA GLY A 129 -20.43 -12.63 -11.44
C GLY A 129 -20.77 -12.47 -9.95
N ARG A 130 -20.44 -13.48 -9.15
CA ARG A 130 -20.68 -13.52 -7.69
C ARG A 130 -19.65 -14.41 -7.01
N LEU A 131 -19.46 -14.19 -5.71
CA LEU A 131 -18.66 -15.09 -4.88
C LEU A 131 -19.31 -16.47 -4.78
N PHE A 132 -18.48 -17.48 -4.50
CA PHE A 132 -18.93 -18.85 -4.32
C PHE A 132 -19.86 -18.95 -3.10
N ASP A 133 -21.04 -19.55 -3.29
CA ASP A 133 -21.99 -19.83 -2.21
C ASP A 133 -21.88 -21.30 -1.80
N PRO A 134 -21.30 -21.60 -0.63
CA PRO A 134 -21.14 -22.98 -0.17
C PRO A 134 -22.47 -23.66 0.16
N GLU A 135 -23.54 -22.90 0.42
CA GLU A 135 -24.84 -23.45 0.81
C GLU A 135 -25.79 -23.66 -0.38
N GLY A 136 -25.39 -23.26 -1.59
CA GLY A 136 -26.17 -23.48 -2.81
C GLY A 136 -27.57 -22.84 -2.76
N ARG A 137 -27.77 -21.79 -1.94
CA ARG A 137 -29.05 -21.10 -1.75
C ARG A 137 -29.57 -20.46 -3.03
N PHE A 138 -28.71 -20.33 -4.04
CA PHE A 138 -29.01 -19.72 -5.34
C PHE A 138 -29.22 -20.72 -6.48
N GLY A 139 -29.30 -22.02 -6.18
CA GLY A 139 -29.53 -23.09 -7.16
C GLY A 139 -30.99 -23.50 -7.36
N ALA A 140 -31.96 -22.71 -6.87
CA ALA A 140 -33.39 -22.94 -7.03
C ALA A 140 -34.03 -21.94 -8.02
#